data_AF-A0A2G3DXB0-F1
#
_entry.id   AF-A0A2G3DXB0-F1
#
_cell.length_a   1.000
_cell.length_b   1.000
_cell.length_c   1.000
_cell.angle_alpha   90.00
_cell.angle_beta   90.00
_cell.angle_gamma   90.00
#
_symmetry.space_group_name_H-M   'P 1'
#
loop_
_entity.id
_entity.type
_entity.pdbx_description
1 polymer ?
#
loop_
_entity_poly.entity_id
_entity_poly.type
_entity_poly.pdbx_seq_one_letter_code
_entity_poly.pdbx_strand_id
1 'polypeptide(L)'
;MPSRVMMVVITIILSVIISYFLYFKVLHSRLKVSFPIFLCIVIVILSIVGSSIITIDMKKDMAEHEYEMLVIQITNAETYDDFERAYNNAVDWLDKTNSKLIDGATKEERDAIKEYVEYYKKRFQ
;
A
#
# COMPACT_ATOMS: atom_id res chain seq x y z
N MET A 1 0.69 -21.18 -11.56
CA MET A 1 2.00 -20.53 -11.81
C MET A 1 2.21 -19.48 -10.73
N PRO A 2 3.37 -19.42 -10.06
CA PRO A 2 3.71 -18.31 -9.17
C PRO A 2 3.50 -16.96 -9.87
N SER A 3 2.87 -15.99 -9.21
CA SER A 3 2.83 -14.62 -9.72
C SER A 3 4.26 -14.07 -9.80
N ARG A 4 4.53 -13.16 -10.74
CA ARG A 4 5.87 -12.54 -10.92
C ARG A 4 6.38 -11.93 -9.61
N VAL A 5 5.49 -11.40 -8.78
CA VAL A 5 5.77 -10.87 -7.44
C VAL A 5 6.32 -11.96 -6.51
N MET A 6 5.69 -13.14 -6.47
CA MET A 6 6.16 -14.25 -5.62
C MET A 6 7.56 -14.73 -6.03
N MET A 7 7.87 -14.74 -7.32
CA MET A 7 9.20 -15.11 -7.83
C MET A 7 10.28 -14.09 -7.42
N VAL A 8 9.96 -12.80 -7.47
CA VAL A 8 10.87 -11.71 -7.05
C VAL A 8 11.15 -11.80 -5.56
N VAL A 9 10.12 -12.00 -4.72
CA VAL A 9 10.28 -12.16 -3.26
C VAL A 9 11.18 -13.34 -2.93
N ILE A 10 10.97 -14.50 -3.56
CA ILE A 10 11.81 -15.69 -3.35
C ILE A 10 13.27 -15.40 -3.75
N THR A 11 13.49 -14.69 -4.86
CA THR A 11 14.83 -14.35 -5.36
C THR A 11 15.56 -13.40 -4.41
N ILE A 12 14.86 -12.41 -3.85
CA ILE A 12 15.41 -11.48 -2.86
C ILE A 12 15.77 -12.20 -1.56
N ILE A 13 14.91 -13.11 -1.10
CA ILE A 13 15.18 -13.91 0.10
C ILE A 13 16.45 -14.75 -0.11
N LEU A 14 16.56 -15.43 -1.25
CA LEU A 14 17.73 -16.24 -1.62
C LEU A 14 19.00 -15.38 -1.72
N SER A 15 18.94 -14.21 -2.36
CA SER A 15 20.10 -13.35 -2.54
C SER A 15 20.62 -12.82 -1.21
N VAL A 16 19.74 -12.44 -0.28
CA VAL A 16 20.15 -11.98 1.05
C VAL A 16 20.76 -13.12 1.85
N ILE A 17 20.18 -14.33 1.81
CA ILE A 17 20.76 -15.52 2.48
C ILE A 17 22.18 -15.80 1.97
N ILE A 18 22.38 -15.75 0.65
CA ILE A 18 23.68 -16.03 0.02
C ILE A 18 24.70 -14.94 0.34
N SER A 19 24.34 -13.66 0.17
CA SER A 19 25.22 -12.53 0.50
C SER A 19 25.61 -12.52 1.97
N TYR A 20 24.70 -12.89 2.86
CA TYR A 20 24.96 -12.94 4.29
C TYR A 20 25.85 -14.13 4.67
N PHE A 21 25.66 -15.30 4.05
CA PHE A 21 26.56 -16.45 4.20
C PHE A 21 28.00 -16.12 3.78
N LEU A 22 28.16 -15.41 2.65
CA LEU A 22 29.46 -14.94 2.18
C LEU A 22 30.09 -13.91 3.12
N TYR A 23 29.31 -12.93 3.60
CA TYR A 23 29.77 -11.93 4.56
C TYR A 23 30.21 -12.58 5.88
N PHE A 24 29.41 -13.51 6.40
CA PHE A 24 29.73 -14.24 7.63
C PHE A 24 31.01 -15.06 7.51
N LYS A 25 31.21 -15.77 6.39
CA LYS A 25 32.45 -16.51 6.11
C LYS A 25 33.70 -15.62 6.12
N VAL A 26 33.56 -14.37 5.67
CA VAL A 26 34.66 -13.39 5.64
C VAL A 26 34.90 -12.75 7.02
N LEU A 27 33.85 -12.47 7.80
CA LEU A 27 33.94 -11.77 9.08
C LEU A 27 34.30 -12.70 10.27
N HIS A 28 33.88 -13.96 10.23
CA HIS A 28 34.03 -14.91 11.34
C HIS A 28 35.27 -15.79 11.24
N SER A 29 36.44 -15.16 11.43
CA SER A 29 37.54 -15.84 12.12
C SER A 29 37.48 -15.63 13.66
N ARG A 30 36.62 -14.73 14.20
CA ARG A 30 36.71 -14.29 15.61
C ARG A 30 35.43 -13.95 16.42
N LEU A 31 34.20 -13.99 15.91
CA LEU A 31 33.01 -13.64 16.73
C LEU A 31 32.39 -14.88 17.45
N LYS A 32 31.90 -14.67 18.68
CA LYS A 32 31.32 -15.69 19.60
C LYS A 32 29.79 -15.84 19.56
N VAL A 33 29.07 -14.98 18.84
CA VAL A 33 27.61 -15.14 18.66
C VAL A 33 27.40 -16.32 17.69
N SER A 34 26.54 -17.27 18.04
CA SER A 34 26.30 -18.41 17.16
C SER A 34 25.64 -17.94 15.86
N PHE A 35 26.28 -18.25 14.74
CA PHE A 35 25.77 -18.06 13.37
C PHE A 35 24.24 -18.25 13.22
N PRO A 36 23.62 -19.31 13.77
CA PRO A 36 22.17 -19.49 13.64
C PRO A 36 21.34 -18.37 14.28
N ILE A 37 21.77 -17.76 15.38
CA ILE A 37 20.99 -16.71 16.06
C ILE A 37 20.95 -15.45 15.20
N PHE A 38 22.09 -15.04 14.62
CA PHE A 38 22.11 -13.85 13.77
C PHE A 38 21.28 -14.06 12.49
N LEU A 39 21.38 -15.24 11.87
CA LEU A 39 20.59 -15.59 10.69
C LEU A 39 19.08 -15.51 10.98
N CYS A 40 18.63 -16.04 12.12
CA CYS A 40 17.23 -15.96 12.54
C CYS A 40 16.77 -14.50 12.70
N ILE A 41 17.58 -13.63 13.28
CA ILE A 41 17.25 -12.20 13.44
C ILE A 41 17.05 -11.53 12.08
N VAL A 42 17.96 -11.77 11.12
CA VAL A 42 17.86 -11.18 9.77
C VAL A 42 16.62 -11.66 9.03
N ILE A 43 16.33 -12.97 9.08
CA ILE A 43 15.15 -13.55 8.42
C ILE A 43 13.87 -12.93 8.99
N VAL A 44 13.77 -12.80 10.32
CA VAL A 44 12.61 -12.19 10.97
C VAL A 44 12.42 -10.73 10.52
N ILE A 45 13.49 -9.94 10.47
CA ILE A 45 13.42 -8.55 10.00
C ILE A 45 12.95 -8.48 8.54
N LEU A 46 13.50 -9.31 7.66
CA LEU A 46 13.10 -9.35 6.24
C LEU A 46 11.65 -9.78 6.06
N SER A 47 11.17 -10.77 6.83
CA SER A 47 9.78 -11.20 6.78
C SER A 47 8.84 -10.07 7.20
N ILE A 48 9.16 -9.34 8.26
CA ILE A 48 8.35 -8.19 8.72
C ILE A 48 8.32 -7.08 7.66
N VAL A 49 9.49 -6.73 7.11
CA VAL A 49 9.59 -5.68 6.07
C VAL A 49 8.86 -6.10 4.79
N GLY A 50 9.04 -7.34 4.34
CA GLY A 50 8.39 -7.86 3.14
C GLY A 50 6.86 -7.88 3.27
N SER A 51 6.33 -8.36 4.40
CA SER A 51 4.89 -8.33 4.67
C SER A 51 4.34 -6.91 4.75
N SER A 52 5.12 -5.97 5.29
CA SER A 52 4.74 -4.56 5.36
C SER A 52 4.63 -3.94 3.96
N ILE A 53 5.60 -4.19 3.07
CA ILE A 53 5.59 -3.70 1.69
C ILE A 53 4.36 -4.22 0.92
N ILE A 54 4.08 -5.52 1.01
CA ILE A 54 2.89 -6.10 0.34
C ILE A 54 1.60 -5.44 0.83
N THR A 55 1.50 -5.20 2.14
CA THR A 55 0.32 -4.54 2.72
C THR A 55 0.18 -3.10 2.23
N ILE A 56 1.28 -2.40 2.00
CA ILE A 56 1.31 -1.04 1.46
C ILE A 56 0.83 -1.01 0.01
N ASP A 57 1.38 -1.88 -0.83
CA ASP A 57 1.00 -1.98 -2.25
C ASP A 57 -0.49 -2.31 -2.39
N MET A 58 -1.00 -3.28 -1.61
CA MET A 58 -2.43 -3.62 -1.62
C MET A 58 -3.33 -2.45 -1.23
N LYS A 59 -2.92 -1.62 -0.26
CA LYS A 59 -3.70 -0.44 0.12
C LYS A 59 -3.70 0.63 -0.96
N LYS A 60 -2.58 0.79 -1.67
CA LYS A 60 -2.49 1.68 -2.81
C LYS A 60 -3.40 1.23 -3.95
N ASP A 61 -3.30 -0.02 -4.37
CA ASP A 61 -4.12 -0.59 -5.44
C ASP A 61 -5.63 -0.49 -5.12
N MET A 62 -5.98 -0.69 -3.84
CA MET A 62 -7.36 -0.55 -3.38
C MET A 62 -7.84 0.90 -3.42
N ALA A 63 -7.05 1.85 -2.92
CA ALA A 63 -7.42 3.26 -2.93
C ALA A 63 -7.57 3.83 -4.34
N GLU A 64 -6.67 3.43 -5.25
CA GLU A 64 -6.72 3.79 -6.68
C GLU A 64 -7.99 3.23 -7.34
N HIS A 65 -8.30 1.95 -7.10
CA HIS A 65 -9.52 1.35 -7.64
C HIS A 65 -10.80 2.01 -7.10
N GLU A 66 -10.87 2.30 -5.80
CA GLU A 66 -12.00 3.00 -5.20
C GLU A 66 -12.16 4.42 -5.78
N TYR A 67 -11.05 5.12 -6.00
CA TYR A 67 -11.05 6.42 -6.65
C TYR A 67 -11.59 6.36 -8.09
N GLU A 68 -11.13 5.40 -8.90
CA GLU A 68 -11.65 5.22 -10.26
C GLU A 68 -13.17 4.98 -10.28
N MET A 69 -13.66 4.13 -9.37
CA MET A 69 -15.08 3.83 -9.25
C MET A 69 -15.89 5.06 -8.81
N LEU A 70 -15.34 5.91 -7.95
CA LEU A 70 -15.95 7.18 -7.55
C LEU A 70 -16.02 8.15 -8.72
N VAL A 71 -14.94 8.31 -9.49
CA VAL A 71 -14.92 9.19 -10.67
C VAL A 71 -15.98 8.77 -11.68
N ILE A 72 -16.15 7.47 -11.92
CA ILE A 72 -17.20 6.93 -12.80
C ILE A 72 -18.59 7.27 -12.26
N GLN A 73 -18.84 7.08 -10.95
CA GLN A 73 -20.13 7.43 -10.33
C GLN A 73 -20.43 8.92 -10.45
N ILE A 74 -19.44 9.78 -10.19
CA ILE A 74 -19.57 11.24 -10.29
C ILE A 74 -19.86 11.66 -11.72
N THR A 75 -19.16 11.08 -12.70
CA THR A 75 -19.28 11.43 -14.12
C THR A 75 -20.63 11.01 -14.70
N ASN A 76 -21.15 9.86 -14.25
CA ASN A 76 -22.41 9.31 -14.75
C ASN A 76 -23.63 9.72 -13.92
N ALA A 77 -23.47 10.58 -12.90
CA ALA A 77 -24.58 11.03 -12.08
C ALA A 77 -25.47 11.98 -12.89
N GLU A 78 -26.74 11.60 -13.06
CA GLU A 78 -27.73 12.41 -13.79
C GLU A 78 -28.86 12.87 -12.87
N THR A 79 -29.20 12.07 -11.85
CA THR A 79 -30.27 12.37 -10.90
C THR A 79 -29.73 12.89 -9.57
N TYR A 80 -30.59 13.58 -8.81
CA TYR A 80 -30.24 14.02 -7.44
C TYR A 80 -29.77 12.84 -6.57
N ASP A 81 -30.47 11.71 -6.63
CA ASP A 81 -30.13 10.51 -5.85
C ASP A 81 -28.76 9.95 -6.23
N ASP A 82 -28.37 10.02 -7.51
CA ASP A 82 -27.04 9.62 -7.97
C ASP A 82 -25.96 10.56 -7.41
N PHE A 83 -26.20 11.88 -7.46
CA PHE A 83 -25.29 12.87 -6.89
C PHE A 83 -25.17 12.71 -5.36
N GLU A 84 -26.26 12.47 -4.64
CA GLU A 84 -26.24 12.26 -3.19
C GLU A 84 -25.48 10.98 -2.82
N ARG A 85 -25.67 9.90 -3.58
CA ARG A 85 -24.92 8.65 -3.40
C ARG A 85 -23.43 8.86 -3.64
N ALA A 86 -23.05 9.48 -4.76
CA ALA A 86 -21.67 9.75 -5.09
C ALA A 86 -21.02 10.68 -4.06
N TYR A 87 -21.74 11.68 -3.54
CA TYR A 87 -21.32 12.53 -2.44
C TYR A 87 -21.02 11.74 -1.16
N ASN A 88 -21.95 10.89 -0.72
CA ASN A 88 -21.77 10.11 0.50
C ASN A 88 -20.56 9.16 0.38
N ASN A 89 -20.39 8.53 -0.79
CA ASN A 89 -19.24 7.67 -1.04
C ASN A 89 -17.92 8.46 -1.11
N ALA A 90 -17.94 9.67 -1.68
CA ALA A 90 -16.78 10.57 -1.73
C ALA A 90 -16.33 11.01 -0.32
N VAL A 91 -17.29 11.34 0.55
CA VAL A 91 -17.00 11.70 1.95
C VAL A 91 -16.42 10.52 2.72
N ASP A 92 -17.00 9.32 2.59
CA ASP A 92 -16.50 8.10 3.22
C ASP A 92 -15.08 7.74 2.74
N TRP A 93 -14.82 7.83 1.43
CA TRP A 93 -13.48 7.59 0.88
C TRP A 93 -12.47 8.62 1.37
N LEU A 94 -12.84 9.90 1.44
CA LEU A 94 -11.97 10.94 2.00
C LEU A 94 -11.64 10.67 3.47
N ASP A 95 -12.59 10.22 4.29
CA ASP A 95 -12.34 9.88 5.69
C ASP A 95 -11.40 8.67 5.83
N LYS A 96 -11.63 7.62 5.03
CA LYS A 96 -10.76 6.43 4.98
C LYS A 96 -9.32 6.76 4.56
N THR A 97 -9.17 7.69 3.62
CA THR A 97 -7.90 8.13 3.04
C THR A 97 -7.35 9.42 3.67
N ASN A 98 -7.88 9.81 4.84
CA ASN A 98 -7.44 10.98 5.57
C ASN A 98 -6.20 10.68 6.43
N SER A 99 -5.03 10.73 5.77
CA SER A 99 -3.70 10.76 6.38
C SER A 99 -3.48 9.71 7.47
N LYS A 100 -3.57 8.45 7.07
CA LYS A 100 -2.75 7.42 7.75
C LYS A 100 -1.42 7.43 7.00
N LEU A 101 -0.30 7.29 7.71
CA LEU A 101 1.07 7.25 7.15
C LEU A 101 1.17 6.51 5.80
N ILE A 102 0.31 5.50 5.60
CA ILE A 102 0.13 4.77 4.35
C ILE A 102 -1.36 4.45 4.16
N ASP A 103 -2.06 5.32 3.42
CA ASP A 103 -3.50 5.19 3.07
C ASP A 103 -3.77 4.93 1.59
N GLY A 104 -2.73 4.98 0.75
CA GLY A 104 -2.81 4.58 -0.66
C GLY A 104 -3.24 5.70 -1.62
N ALA A 105 -3.89 6.76 -1.14
CA ALA A 105 -4.38 7.85 -1.97
C ALA A 105 -3.32 8.95 -2.19
N THR A 106 -3.23 9.43 -3.42
CA THR A 106 -2.40 10.59 -3.79
C THR A 106 -3.03 11.89 -3.28
N LYS A 107 -2.26 12.98 -3.31
CA LYS A 107 -2.79 14.29 -2.95
C LYS A 107 -3.77 14.78 -4.02
N GLU A 108 -3.43 14.54 -5.28
CA GLU A 108 -4.18 14.94 -6.46
C GLU A 108 -5.58 14.32 -6.48
N GLU A 109 -5.69 13.01 -6.22
CA GLU A 109 -6.97 12.31 -6.11
C GLU A 109 -7.82 12.89 -4.97
N ARG A 110 -7.23 13.12 -3.80
CA ARG A 110 -7.95 13.73 -2.67
C ARG A 110 -8.45 15.13 -2.98
N ASP A 111 -7.64 15.94 -3.65
CA ASP A 111 -8.02 17.31 -3.98
C ASP A 111 -9.15 17.31 -5.03
N ALA A 112 -9.14 16.40 -6.01
CA ALA A 112 -10.24 16.20 -6.95
C ALA A 112 -11.55 15.78 -6.27
N ILE A 113 -11.50 14.81 -5.36
CA ILE A 113 -12.70 14.37 -4.63
C ILE A 113 -13.22 15.46 -3.69
N LYS A 114 -12.33 16.25 -3.05
CA LYS A 114 -12.74 17.42 -2.25
C LYS A 114 -13.45 18.48 -3.10
N GLU A 115 -12.97 18.74 -4.31
CA GLU A 115 -13.61 19.67 -5.22
C GLU A 115 -15.05 19.24 -5.54
N TYR A 116 -15.26 17.95 -5.81
CA TYR A 116 -16.59 17.39 -6.01
C TYR A 116 -17.49 17.53 -4.77
N VAL A 117 -16.98 17.21 -3.58
CA VAL A 117 -17.72 17.35 -2.31
C VAL A 117 -18.17 18.80 -2.09
N GLU A 118 -17.30 19.78 -2.37
CA GLU A 118 -17.63 21.20 -2.26
C GLU A 118 -18.60 21.66 -3.36
N TYR A 119 -18.49 21.13 -4.57
CA TYR A 119 -19.47 21.35 -5.64
C TYR A 119 -20.86 20.87 -5.23
N TYR A 120 -20.98 19.65 -4.71
CA TYR A 120 -22.26 19.08 -4.27
C TYR A 120 -22.91 19.96 -3.20
N LYS A 121 -22.16 20.31 -2.15
CA LYS A 121 -22.65 21.17 -1.07
C LYS A 121 -23.19 22.49 -1.61
N LYS A 122 -22.44 23.19 -2.45
CA LYS A 122 -22.88 24.49 -3.03
C LYS A 122 -24.14 24.36 -3.90
N ARG A 123 -24.34 23.21 -4.54
CA ARG A 123 -25.40 23.01 -5.54
C ARG A 123 -26.70 22.51 -4.92
N PHE A 124 -26.62 21.76 -3.82
CA PHE A 124 -27.73 20.99 -3.27
C PHE A 124 -27.99 21.20 -1.77
N GLN A 125 -27.09 21.87 -1.03
CA GLN A 125 -27.25 22.23 0.40
C GLN A 125 -27.23 23.74 0.59
#